data_AF-A0A9D2PFD9-F1
#
_entry.id   AF-A0A9D2PFD9-F1
#
_cell.length_a   1.000
_cell.length_b   1.000
_cell.length_c   1.000
_cell.angle_alpha   90.00
_cell.angle_beta   90.00
_cell.angle_gamma   90.00
#
_symmetry.space_group_name_H-M   'P 1'
#
loop_
_entity.id
_entity.type
_entity.pdbx_description
1 polymer ?
#
loop_
_entity_poly.entity_id
_entity_poly.type
_entity_poly.pdbx_seq_one_letter_code
_entity_poly.pdbx_strand_id
1 'polypeptide(L)'
;MLKKITALMLAVFVMIISAAAVRSFSSNWTKRFPPKKAEAKQTEAPAPVEKKNIELLPYSDTRLITSEEATALSDQELRIARCEITARHGKRVCSEKTKKYFETISWYHPSNDYDSASLSDIEKENLETLYKEELERKQAAKESSFSYDDLAGKWISVDENPESNYAPKNTTLIET
;
A
#
# COMPACT_ATOMS: atom_id res chain seq x y z
N MET A 1 21.21 25.14 -46.16
CA MET A 1 22.40 24.25 -46.13
C MET A 1 22.77 23.76 -44.73
N LEU A 2 22.57 24.54 -43.66
CA LEU A 2 23.01 24.17 -42.29
C LEU A 2 22.16 23.08 -41.59
N LYS A 3 20.95 22.77 -42.04
CA LYS A 3 20.08 21.74 -41.42
C LYS A 3 20.31 20.30 -41.92
N LYS A 4 21.18 20.07 -42.90
CA LYS A 4 21.53 18.71 -43.39
C LYS A 4 22.79 18.13 -42.73
N ILE A 5 23.61 18.96 -42.08
CA ILE A 5 24.87 18.53 -41.43
C ILE A 5 24.60 17.97 -40.02
N THR A 6 23.59 18.47 -39.31
CA THR A 6 23.25 17.99 -37.95
C THR A 6 22.65 16.58 -37.92
N ALA A 7 21.90 16.18 -38.96
CA ALA A 7 21.39 14.81 -39.07
C ALA A 7 22.50 13.78 -39.35
N LEU A 8 23.56 14.17 -40.07
CA LEU A 8 24.71 13.29 -40.35
C LEU A 8 25.62 13.11 -39.12
N MET A 9 25.79 14.16 -38.30
CA MET A 9 26.60 14.09 -37.08
C MET A 9 25.97 13.25 -35.96
N LEU A 10 24.64 13.20 -35.85
CA LEU A 10 23.95 12.35 -34.88
C LEU A 10 23.89 10.86 -35.32
N ALA A 11 23.79 10.59 -36.62
CA ALA A 11 23.79 9.21 -37.13
C ALA A 11 25.16 8.51 -36.99
N VAL A 12 26.28 9.26 -37.11
CA VAL A 12 27.63 8.70 -36.94
C VAL A 12 27.96 8.41 -35.47
N PHE A 13 27.42 9.19 -34.52
CA PHE A 13 27.70 8.97 -33.09
C PHE A 13 26.91 7.80 -32.49
N VAL A 14 25.74 7.46 -33.04
CA VAL A 14 24.97 6.26 -32.63
C VAL A 14 25.58 4.97 -33.20
N MET A 15 26.25 5.01 -34.36
CA MET A 15 26.88 3.82 -34.97
C MET A 15 28.21 3.39 -34.33
N ILE A 16 28.96 4.28 -33.64
CA ILE A 16 30.24 3.92 -33.01
C ILE A 16 30.05 3.07 -31.75
N ILE A 17 28.86 3.05 -31.14
CA ILE A 17 28.56 2.22 -29.96
C ILE A 17 28.21 0.76 -30.36
N SER A 18 27.95 0.46 -31.63
CA SER A 18 27.46 -0.87 -32.05
C SER A 18 28.53 -1.90 -32.42
N ALA A 19 29.81 -1.55 -32.49
CA ALA A 19 30.84 -2.49 -32.95
C ALA A 19 31.94 -2.69 -31.90
N ALA A 20 31.82 -3.81 -31.19
CA ALA A 20 32.86 -4.48 -30.42
C ALA A 20 33.39 -3.75 -29.17
N ALA A 21 33.33 -4.50 -28.07
CA ALA A 21 34.05 -4.26 -26.84
C ALA A 21 35.48 -3.74 -27.07
N VAL A 22 35.97 -2.92 -26.13
CA VAL A 22 37.20 -3.16 -25.35
C VAL A 22 37.85 -1.84 -24.91
N ARG A 23 38.22 -1.80 -23.62
CA ARG A 23 39.31 -1.02 -23.00
C ARG A 23 39.22 0.51 -22.87
N SER A 24 39.31 0.91 -21.60
CA SER A 24 40.19 1.96 -21.07
C SER A 24 39.92 3.43 -21.41
N PHE A 25 38.99 4.03 -20.67
CA PHE A 25 39.13 5.42 -20.23
C PHE A 25 38.45 5.64 -18.87
N SER A 26 39.06 5.11 -17.80
CA SER A 26 38.70 5.44 -16.42
C SER A 26 39.94 5.32 -15.56
N SER A 27 40.61 6.45 -15.29
CA SER A 27 41.77 6.44 -14.40
C SER A 27 42.08 7.81 -13.81
N ASN A 28 41.18 8.40 -13.01
CA ASN A 28 41.62 9.24 -11.88
C ASN A 28 40.62 9.57 -10.75
N TRP A 29 39.41 9.00 -10.71
CA TRP A 29 38.42 9.34 -9.67
C TRP A 29 38.10 8.17 -8.72
N THR A 30 39.12 7.56 -8.12
CA THR A 30 38.93 6.50 -7.11
C THR A 30 39.86 6.60 -5.90
N LYS A 31 40.58 7.72 -5.71
CA LYS A 31 41.52 7.89 -4.58
C LYS A 31 40.91 8.56 -3.33
N ARG A 32 39.61 8.84 -3.26
CA ARG A 32 38.99 9.57 -2.14
C ARG A 32 37.97 8.79 -1.30
N PHE A 33 37.54 7.61 -1.74
CA PHE A 33 36.56 6.80 -1.01
C PHE A 33 36.95 5.32 -1.08
N PRO A 34 37.45 4.70 0.01
CA PRO A 34 37.51 3.24 0.05
C PRO A 34 36.07 2.72 0.03
N PRO A 35 35.67 1.87 -0.94
CA PRO A 35 34.37 1.24 -0.89
C PRO A 35 34.35 0.27 0.30
N LYS A 36 33.42 0.51 1.24
CA LYS A 36 33.00 -0.50 2.22
C LYS A 36 32.67 -1.77 1.44
N LYS A 37 33.30 -2.90 1.80
CA LYS A 37 33.16 -4.21 1.17
C LYS A 37 31.69 -4.49 0.80
N ALA A 38 31.36 -4.27 -0.47
CA ALA A 38 30.07 -4.63 -1.02
C ALA A 38 30.14 -6.13 -1.29
N GLU A 39 29.54 -6.92 -0.41
CA GLU A 39 29.21 -8.30 -0.69
C GLU A 39 28.22 -8.30 -1.87
N ALA A 40 28.72 -8.69 -3.04
CA ALA A 40 27.92 -8.84 -4.24
C ALA A 40 26.93 -9.99 -4.02
N LYS A 41 25.69 -9.64 -3.67
CA LYS A 41 24.56 -10.56 -3.74
C LYS A 41 24.33 -10.84 -5.23
N GLN A 42 24.59 -12.08 -5.64
CA GLN A 42 24.34 -12.59 -6.98
C GLN A 42 22.87 -12.30 -7.37
N THR A 43 22.66 -11.56 -8.46
CA THR A 43 21.36 -11.51 -9.13
C THR A 43 21.27 -12.74 -10.02
N GLU A 44 20.87 -13.85 -9.41
CA GLU A 44 20.39 -15.05 -10.12
C GLU A 44 19.06 -14.70 -10.80
N ALA A 45 18.87 -15.10 -12.06
CA ALA A 45 17.57 -14.99 -12.72
C ALA A 45 16.53 -15.69 -11.84
N PRO A 46 15.34 -15.10 -11.59
CA PRO A 46 14.39 -15.69 -10.65
C PRO A 46 14.05 -17.10 -11.12
N ALA A 47 14.32 -18.09 -10.26
CA ALA A 47 13.82 -19.45 -10.45
C ALA A 47 12.32 -19.41 -10.73
N PRO A 48 11.75 -20.36 -11.51
CA PRO A 48 10.33 -20.38 -11.79
C PRO A 48 9.54 -20.35 -10.48
N VAL A 49 8.85 -19.24 -10.21
CA VAL A 49 7.96 -19.12 -9.06
C VAL A 49 6.79 -20.05 -9.34
N GLU A 50 6.66 -21.12 -8.55
CA GLU A 50 5.50 -22.01 -8.63
C GLU A 50 4.23 -21.19 -8.41
N LYS A 51 3.34 -21.22 -9.41
CA LYS A 51 2.05 -20.54 -9.38
C LYS A 51 1.02 -21.42 -8.66
N LYS A 52 0.33 -20.85 -7.69
CA LYS A 52 -0.71 -21.48 -6.86
C LYS A 52 -2.09 -21.15 -7.40
N ASN A 53 -2.96 -22.15 -7.43
CA ASN A 53 -4.38 -21.99 -7.72
C ASN A 53 -5.18 -22.00 -6.41
N ILE A 54 -4.99 -20.96 -5.59
CA ILE A 54 -5.68 -20.80 -4.30
C ILE A 54 -6.47 -19.50 -4.31
N GLU A 55 -7.62 -19.51 -3.64
CA GLU A 55 -8.46 -18.34 -3.38
C GLU A 55 -8.77 -18.29 -1.88
N LEU A 56 -8.72 -17.09 -1.30
CA LEU A 56 -9.10 -16.85 0.08
C LEU A 56 -10.63 -16.86 0.24
N LEU A 57 -11.35 -16.36 -0.76
CA LEU A 57 -12.81 -16.20 -0.77
C LEU A 57 -13.45 -16.85 -2.00
N PRO A 58 -13.36 -18.18 -2.19
CA PRO A 58 -13.77 -18.87 -3.42
C PRO A 58 -15.25 -18.73 -3.79
N TYR A 59 -16.11 -18.27 -2.87
CA TYR A 59 -17.56 -18.13 -3.09
C TYR A 59 -18.05 -16.67 -3.03
N SER A 60 -17.14 -15.68 -3.02
CA SER A 60 -17.54 -14.27 -2.89
C SER A 60 -18.20 -13.67 -4.14
N ASP A 61 -18.24 -14.43 -5.24
CA ASP A 61 -18.96 -14.10 -6.47
C ASP A 61 -20.45 -14.47 -6.39
N THR A 62 -20.79 -15.43 -5.52
CA THR A 62 -22.10 -16.09 -5.45
C THR A 62 -22.76 -15.98 -4.07
N ARG A 63 -22.00 -15.65 -3.02
CA ARG A 63 -22.49 -15.55 -1.64
C ARG A 63 -21.99 -14.29 -0.95
N LEU A 64 -22.84 -13.73 -0.08
CA LEU A 64 -22.48 -12.65 0.84
C LEU A 64 -21.54 -13.13 1.96
N ILE A 65 -20.54 -12.32 2.25
CA ILE A 65 -19.63 -12.42 3.38
C ILE A 65 -20.32 -11.78 4.58
N THR A 66 -20.41 -12.54 5.66
CA THR A 66 -21.01 -12.06 6.91
C THR A 66 -20.03 -11.19 7.69
N SER A 67 -20.54 -10.40 8.64
CA SER A 67 -19.68 -9.58 9.51
C SER A 67 -18.78 -10.45 10.38
N GLU A 68 -19.26 -11.62 10.79
CA GLU A 68 -18.50 -12.61 11.56
C GLU A 68 -17.34 -13.18 10.74
N GLU A 69 -17.57 -13.48 9.46
CA GLU A 69 -16.50 -13.94 8.56
C GLU A 69 -15.47 -12.84 8.29
N ALA A 70 -15.90 -11.59 8.10
CA ALA A 70 -14.99 -10.47 7.89
C ALA A 70 -14.14 -10.18 9.14
N THR A 71 -14.73 -10.21 10.34
CA THR A 71 -14.02 -10.00 11.61
C THR A 71 -13.03 -11.13 11.93
N ALA A 72 -13.29 -12.35 11.46
CA ALA A 72 -12.37 -13.49 11.63
C ALA A 72 -11.07 -13.36 10.79
N LEU A 73 -11.05 -12.52 9.76
CA LEU A 73 -9.87 -12.29 8.93
C LEU A 73 -8.83 -11.42 9.66
N SER A 74 -7.55 -11.74 9.49
CA SER A 74 -6.46 -10.84 9.88
C SER A 74 -6.43 -9.57 9.01
N ASP A 75 -5.74 -8.51 9.45
CA ASP A 75 -5.59 -7.27 8.66
C ASP A 75 -4.95 -7.50 7.28
N GLN A 76 -4.05 -8.48 7.20
CA GLN A 76 -3.45 -8.87 5.93
C GLN A 76 -4.46 -9.60 5.04
N GLU A 77 -5.24 -10.52 5.61
CA GLU A 77 -6.27 -11.26 4.89
C GLU A 77 -7.40 -10.34 4.41
N LEU A 78 -7.87 -9.37 5.21
CA LEU A 78 -8.84 -8.35 4.78
C LEU A 78 -8.36 -7.62 3.53
N ARG A 79 -7.08 -7.26 3.49
CA ARG A 79 -6.49 -6.59 2.34
C ARG A 79 -6.39 -7.50 1.13
N ILE A 80 -5.99 -8.75 1.33
CA ILE A 80 -5.92 -9.76 0.26
C ILE A 80 -7.32 -10.03 -0.29
N ALA A 81 -8.31 -10.28 0.56
CA ALA A 81 -9.71 -10.51 0.24
C ALA A 81 -10.31 -9.42 -0.64
N ARG A 82 -10.16 -8.14 -0.23
CA ARG A 82 -10.63 -7.01 -1.04
C ARG A 82 -9.92 -6.92 -2.39
N CYS A 83 -8.61 -7.17 -2.42
CA CYS A 83 -7.87 -7.22 -3.66
C CYS A 83 -8.32 -8.39 -4.53
N GLU A 84 -8.56 -9.58 -3.98
CA GLU A 84 -8.95 -10.80 -4.68
C GLU A 84 -10.21 -10.59 -5.51
N ILE A 85 -11.29 -10.09 -4.90
CA ILE A 85 -12.55 -9.81 -5.59
C ILE A 85 -12.28 -8.95 -6.83
N THR A 86 -11.59 -7.82 -6.67
CA THR A 86 -11.29 -6.95 -7.82
C THR A 86 -10.25 -7.51 -8.80
N ALA A 87 -9.37 -8.38 -8.32
CA ALA A 87 -8.28 -8.99 -9.10
C ALA A 87 -8.81 -10.06 -10.05
N ARG A 88 -9.89 -10.77 -9.71
CA ARG A 88 -10.60 -11.67 -10.64
C ARG A 88 -11.09 -10.94 -11.90
N HIS A 89 -11.41 -9.65 -11.76
CA HIS A 89 -11.82 -8.76 -12.84
C HIS A 89 -10.64 -8.02 -13.51
N GLY A 90 -9.40 -8.40 -13.18
CA GLY A 90 -8.20 -7.84 -13.80
C GLY A 90 -7.68 -6.54 -13.16
N LYS A 91 -8.19 -6.12 -11.99
CA LYS A 91 -7.63 -4.94 -11.32
C LYS A 91 -6.16 -5.16 -10.98
N ARG A 92 -5.32 -4.18 -11.31
CA ARG A 92 -3.91 -4.18 -10.91
C ARG A 92 -3.78 -3.98 -9.40
N VAL A 93 -3.08 -4.91 -8.73
CA VAL A 93 -2.75 -4.79 -7.31
C VAL A 93 -1.45 -4.00 -7.16
N CYS A 94 -1.52 -2.81 -6.55
CA CYS A 94 -0.40 -1.86 -6.50
C CYS A 94 0.33 -1.77 -5.15
N SER A 95 -0.15 -2.44 -4.10
CA SER A 95 0.51 -2.36 -2.80
C SER A 95 1.57 -3.45 -2.66
N GLU A 96 2.78 -3.08 -2.22
CA GLU A 96 3.89 -4.03 -2.02
C GLU A 96 3.48 -5.19 -1.09
N LYS A 97 2.64 -4.88 -0.09
CA LYS A 97 2.11 -5.85 0.88
C LYS A 97 1.28 -6.97 0.24
N THR A 98 0.61 -6.71 -0.88
CA THR A 98 -0.25 -7.70 -1.56
C THR A 98 0.32 -8.19 -2.88
N LYS A 99 1.22 -7.41 -3.51
CA LYS A 99 1.85 -7.75 -4.77
C LYS A 99 2.51 -9.13 -4.74
N LYS A 100 3.33 -9.42 -3.70
CA LYS A 100 4.00 -10.71 -3.53
C LYS A 100 3.03 -11.90 -3.46
N TYR A 101 1.86 -11.71 -2.87
CA TYR A 101 0.83 -12.75 -2.83
C TYR A 101 0.33 -13.05 -4.25
N PHE A 102 -0.18 -12.03 -4.95
CA PHE A 102 -0.77 -12.19 -6.29
C PHE A 102 0.24 -12.58 -7.38
N GLU A 103 1.52 -12.26 -7.22
CA GLU A 103 2.58 -12.76 -8.09
C GLU A 103 2.72 -14.28 -8.04
N THR A 104 2.28 -14.93 -6.95
CA THR A 104 2.26 -16.39 -6.85
C THR A 104 0.95 -17.01 -7.28
N ILE A 105 -0.07 -16.24 -7.67
CA ILE A 105 -1.40 -16.76 -8.01
C ILE A 105 -1.50 -17.03 -9.52
N SER A 106 -2.02 -18.19 -9.89
CA SER A 106 -2.11 -18.65 -11.30
C SER A 106 -3.23 -17.99 -12.07
N TRP A 107 -4.40 -17.80 -11.45
CA TRP A 107 -5.59 -17.23 -12.09
C TRP A 107 -5.52 -15.69 -12.21
N TYR A 108 -4.57 -15.05 -11.52
CA TYR A 108 -4.46 -13.58 -11.53
C TYR A 108 -3.81 -13.06 -12.80
N HIS A 109 -4.59 -12.33 -13.60
CA HIS A 109 -4.13 -11.68 -14.83
C HIS A 109 -4.57 -10.20 -14.83
N PRO A 110 -3.67 -9.25 -14.52
CA PRO A 110 -4.02 -7.83 -14.52
C PRO A 110 -4.32 -7.35 -15.94
N SER A 111 -5.40 -6.59 -16.09
CA SER A 111 -5.83 -5.93 -17.31
C SER A 111 -5.73 -4.41 -17.17
N ASN A 112 -5.49 -3.70 -18.28
CA ASN A 112 -5.59 -2.25 -18.31
C ASN A 112 -7.04 -1.76 -18.45
N ASP A 113 -7.95 -2.66 -18.82
CA ASP A 113 -9.37 -2.39 -19.09
C ASP A 113 -10.27 -2.76 -17.90
N TYR A 114 -9.71 -2.82 -16.68
CA TYR A 114 -10.51 -3.05 -15.47
C TYR A 114 -11.55 -1.93 -15.30
N ASP A 115 -12.79 -2.33 -15.12
CA ASP A 115 -13.91 -1.45 -14.80
C ASP A 115 -14.61 -1.94 -13.53
N SER A 116 -14.77 -1.07 -12.54
CA SER A 116 -15.53 -1.41 -11.33
C SER A 116 -17.00 -1.74 -11.60
N ALA A 117 -17.57 -1.32 -12.72
CA ALA A 117 -18.93 -1.68 -13.11
C ALA A 117 -19.08 -3.16 -13.48
N SER A 118 -17.99 -3.88 -13.78
CA SER A 118 -18.02 -5.32 -14.09
C SER A 118 -18.31 -6.19 -12.87
N LEU A 119 -18.16 -5.64 -11.66
CA LEU A 119 -18.43 -6.35 -10.41
C LEU A 119 -19.93 -6.65 -10.29
N SER A 120 -20.24 -7.86 -9.85
CA SER A 120 -21.61 -8.23 -9.50
C SER A 120 -22.09 -7.44 -8.28
N ASP A 121 -23.40 -7.39 -8.07
CA ASP A 121 -23.96 -6.71 -6.90
C ASP A 121 -23.54 -7.40 -5.58
N ILE A 122 -23.42 -8.74 -5.60
CA ILE A 122 -22.88 -9.53 -4.48
C ILE A 122 -21.43 -9.15 -4.19
N GLU A 123 -20.59 -9.02 -5.22
CA GLU A 123 -19.19 -8.64 -5.06
C GLU A 123 -19.03 -7.21 -4.52
N LYS A 124 -19.88 -6.28 -4.95
CA LYS A 124 -19.90 -4.90 -4.42
C LYS A 124 -20.27 -4.89 -2.94
N GLU A 125 -21.34 -5.61 -2.57
CA GLU A 125 -21.76 -5.71 -1.16
C GLU A 125 -20.68 -6.35 -0.29
N ASN A 126 -20.03 -7.40 -0.78
CA ASN A 126 -18.90 -8.04 -0.12
C ASN A 126 -17.70 -7.08 0.08
N LEU A 127 -17.39 -6.27 -0.93
CA LEU A 127 -16.33 -5.26 -0.82
C LEU A 127 -16.66 -4.21 0.24
N GLU A 128 -17.91 -3.79 0.35
CA GLU A 128 -18.37 -2.86 1.38
C GLU A 128 -18.24 -3.46 2.78
N THR A 129 -18.68 -4.70 2.98
CA THR A 129 -18.53 -5.42 4.27
C THR A 129 -17.06 -5.49 4.70
N LEU A 130 -16.17 -5.93 3.80
CA LEU A 130 -14.74 -6.03 4.08
C LEU A 130 -14.08 -4.66 4.31
N TYR A 131 -14.53 -3.62 3.60
CA TYR A 131 -14.00 -2.26 3.76
C TYR A 131 -14.43 -1.64 5.08
N LYS A 132 -15.68 -1.84 5.49
CA LYS A 132 -16.21 -1.39 6.77
C LYS A 132 -15.40 -1.95 7.93
N GLU A 133 -15.15 -3.26 7.94
CA GLU A 133 -14.31 -3.90 8.96
C GLU A 133 -12.89 -3.30 9.01
N GLU A 134 -12.23 -3.13 7.86
CA GLU A 134 -10.89 -2.50 7.81
C GLU A 134 -10.91 -1.07 8.36
N LEU A 135 -11.99 -0.31 8.12
CA LEU A 135 -12.13 1.06 8.59
C LEU A 135 -12.34 1.13 10.11
N GLU A 136 -13.21 0.29 10.65
CA GLU A 136 -13.48 0.21 12.09
C GLU A 136 -12.21 -0.13 12.88
N ARG A 137 -11.40 -1.10 12.40
CA ARG A 137 -10.09 -1.41 13.01
C ARG A 137 -9.12 -0.23 13.00
N LYS A 138 -9.08 0.52 11.89
CA LYS A 138 -8.22 1.72 11.79
C LYS A 138 -8.66 2.83 12.74
N GLN A 139 -9.97 3.00 12.93
CA GLN A 139 -10.51 3.98 13.87
C GLN A 139 -10.17 3.57 15.32
N ALA A 140 -10.42 2.32 15.69
CA ALA A 140 -10.07 1.79 17.01
C ALA A 140 -8.56 1.91 17.30
N ALA A 141 -7.71 1.62 16.31
CA ALA A 141 -6.26 1.79 16.45
C ALA A 141 -5.85 3.27 16.61
N LYS A 142 -6.54 4.19 15.93
CA LYS A 142 -6.31 5.63 16.06
C LYS A 142 -6.76 6.16 17.42
N GLU A 143 -7.90 5.70 17.92
CA GLU A 143 -8.41 6.03 19.25
C GLU A 143 -7.48 5.49 20.34
N SER A 144 -7.00 4.25 20.19
CA SER A 144 -5.96 3.69 21.07
C SER A 144 -4.64 4.46 20.99
N SER A 145 -4.32 5.06 19.85
CA SER A 145 -3.14 5.92 19.68
C SER A 145 -3.32 7.33 20.25
N PHE A 146 -4.56 7.74 20.55
CA PHE A 146 -4.88 9.02 21.19
C PHE A 146 -5.13 8.77 22.69
N SER A 147 -4.08 8.41 23.42
CA SER A 147 -4.17 8.10 24.85
C SER A 147 -4.42 9.36 25.69
N TYR A 148 -5.34 9.29 26.65
CA TYR A 148 -5.55 10.34 27.64
C TYR A 148 -4.36 10.53 28.60
N ASP A 149 -3.46 9.54 28.72
CA ASP A 149 -2.23 9.67 29.51
C ASP A 149 -1.23 10.66 28.89
N ASP A 150 -1.20 10.79 27.56
CA ASP A 150 -0.40 11.82 26.86
C ASP A 150 -0.96 13.23 27.07
N LEU A 151 -2.28 13.34 27.32
CA LEU A 151 -2.92 14.60 27.68
C LEU A 151 -2.73 14.95 29.16
N ALA A 152 -2.58 13.95 30.04
CA ALA A 152 -2.37 14.14 31.47
C ALA A 152 -1.05 14.87 31.78
N GLY A 153 -0.01 14.70 30.95
CA GLY A 153 1.26 15.45 31.07
C GLY A 153 1.22 16.88 30.51
N LYS A 154 0.11 17.29 29.88
CA LYS A 154 -0.09 18.61 29.25
C LYS A 154 -1.26 19.38 29.88
N TRP A 155 -1.70 18.99 31.07
CA TRP A 155 -2.37 19.95 31.92
C TRP A 155 -1.27 20.83 32.51
N ILE A 156 -1.19 22.03 31.94
CA ILE A 156 -0.61 23.21 32.57
C ILE A 156 -0.92 23.13 34.06
N SER A 157 0.12 23.26 34.88
CA SER A 157 -0.05 23.61 36.29
C SER A 157 -1.01 24.79 36.31
N VAL A 158 -2.30 24.53 36.55
CA VAL A 158 -3.26 25.53 36.93
C VAL A 158 -2.72 25.94 38.29
N ASP A 159 -1.90 26.96 38.25
CA ASP A 159 -1.48 27.73 39.38
C ASP A 159 -2.72 27.95 40.24
N GLU A 160 -2.62 27.49 41.48
CA GLU A 160 -3.64 27.64 42.50
C GLU A 160 -4.04 29.12 42.58
N ASN A 161 -5.17 29.47 41.96
CA ASN A 161 -5.92 30.64 42.37
C ASN A 161 -7.30 30.17 42.85
N PRO A 162 -7.45 29.89 44.16
CA PRO A 162 -8.67 29.33 44.73
C PRO A 162 -9.81 30.32 44.93
N GLU A 163 -9.80 31.51 44.32
CA GLU A 163 -10.89 32.48 44.48
C GLU A 163 -11.13 33.25 43.18
N SER A 164 -12.17 32.86 42.44
CA SER A 164 -13.07 33.76 41.69
C SER A 164 -13.79 32.98 40.59
N ASN A 165 -15.09 32.76 40.84
CA ASN A 165 -16.12 32.68 39.82
C ASN A 165 -16.37 31.32 39.12
N TYR A 166 -16.86 30.35 39.89
CA TYR A 166 -17.99 29.54 39.44
C TYR A 166 -18.96 29.33 40.61
N ALA A 167 -19.84 30.31 40.82
CA ALA A 167 -20.97 30.14 41.72
C ALA A 167 -21.97 29.17 41.07
N PRO A 168 -22.37 28.06 41.73
CA PRO A 168 -23.46 27.23 41.24
C PRO A 168 -24.78 27.99 41.43
N LYS A 169 -25.44 28.36 40.33
CA LYS A 169 -26.87 28.70 40.40
C LYS A 169 -27.69 27.41 40.49
N ASN A 170 -27.80 26.96 41.75
CA ASN A 170 -28.84 26.09 42.30
C ASN A 170 -30.20 26.43 41.67
N THR A 171 -30.74 25.46 40.92
CA THR A 171 -31.90 24.63 41.25
C THR A 171 -33.23 25.39 41.30
N THR A 172 -34.12 25.04 40.37
CA THR A 172 -35.54 25.00 40.68
C THR A 172 -36.01 23.57 40.49
N LEU A 173 -36.56 23.07 41.59
CA LEU A 173 -37.00 21.72 41.90
C LEU A 173 -38.38 21.42 41.29
N ILE A 174 -38.51 20.20 40.74
CA ILE A 174 -39.64 19.26 40.63
C ILE A 174 -41.09 19.71 40.29
N GLU A 175 -41.71 18.81 39.52
CA GLU A 175 -43.12 18.58 39.18
C GLU A 175 -44.17 18.91 40.25
N THR A 176 -45.33 19.42 39.79
CA THR A 176 -46.66 18.76 39.84
C THR A 176 -47.55 19.28 38.73
#